data_AF-X1HCV0-F1
#
_entry.id   AF-X1HCV0-F1
#
_cell.length_a   1.000
_cell.length_b   1.000
_cell.length_c   1.000
_cell.angle_alpha   90.00
_cell.angle_beta   90.00
_cell.angle_gamma   90.00
#
_symmetry.space_group_name_H-M   'P 1'
#
loop_
_entity.id
_entity.type
_entity.pdbx_description
1 polymer ?
#
loop_
_entity_poly.entity_id
_entity_poly.type
_entity_poly.pdbx_seq_one_letter_code
_entity_poly.pdbx_strand_id
1 'polypeptide(L)'
;KLINPNLVDEKLSHRESYMEIEKEKYKTEVYQPKFKLDYISNITAGVSTNRFSTGMAGSVFAIFSDIVGKNQLYTTLAVNGEIYDFGGQFAYMNHAKRLNWGASISHIPYQYATAYLTIDTLSYGEEYVIVDDLVMDQMRIFEDQISVFAYLPFSTTRRVEFGVSQSWYYYRIDRWHSYYDPFGMLIGQSREKLDAPDGFNIRKLDVAFVTDNSIFGYASPLQGSRSRFQVEKYFGEIGFFTGLVDYRKYFRMRPFTLAARIYH
;
A
#
# COMPACT_ATOMS: atom_id res chain seq x y z
N LYS A 1 52.16 -7.41 -35.37
CA LYS A 1 50.93 -7.24 -34.56
C LYS A 1 50.11 -6.15 -35.23
N LEU A 2 49.19 -6.52 -36.11
CA LEU A 2 48.29 -5.57 -36.77
C LEU A 2 47.15 -5.24 -35.79
N ILE A 3 47.06 -3.97 -35.42
CA ILE A 3 46.00 -3.43 -34.57
C ILE A 3 44.75 -3.40 -35.44
N ASN A 4 43.75 -4.20 -35.07
CA ASN A 4 42.46 -4.24 -35.74
C ASN A 4 41.81 -2.86 -35.55
N PRO A 5 41.57 -2.06 -36.61
CA PRO A 5 40.91 -0.76 -36.44
C PRO A 5 39.54 -1.03 -35.82
N ASN A 6 39.26 -0.33 -34.72
CA ASN A 6 37.99 -0.43 -34.02
C ASN A 6 36.90 0.05 -34.99
N LEU A 7 36.18 -0.89 -35.59
CA LEU A 7 35.12 -0.65 -36.59
C LEU A 7 34.10 0.40 -36.13
N VAL A 8 33.92 0.53 -34.82
CA VAL A 8 33.08 1.54 -34.19
C VAL A 8 33.67 2.95 -34.34
N ASP A 9 34.97 3.12 -34.10
CA ASP A 9 35.64 4.42 -34.21
C ASP A 9 35.74 4.88 -35.67
N GLU A 10 35.95 3.96 -36.61
CA GLU A 10 35.97 4.26 -38.05
C GLU A 10 34.58 4.67 -38.58
N LYS A 11 33.51 4.02 -38.07
CA LYS A 11 32.12 4.39 -38.38
C LYS A 11 31.68 5.69 -37.71
N LEU A 12 32.24 6.03 -36.54
CA LEU A 12 31.97 7.30 -35.85
C LEU A 12 32.76 8.47 -36.45
N SER A 13 33.97 8.23 -36.97
CA SER A 13 34.76 9.25 -37.66
C SER A 13 34.23 9.55 -39.07
N HIS A 14 33.66 8.55 -39.74
CA HIS A 14 32.88 8.68 -40.96
C HIS A 14 31.38 8.71 -40.67
N ARG A 15 30.97 9.54 -39.70
CA ARG A 15 29.56 9.82 -39.50
C ARG A 15 29.10 10.60 -40.72
N GLU A 16 28.48 9.91 -41.69
CA GLU A 16 27.71 10.59 -42.72
C GLU A 16 26.86 11.65 -42.02
N SER A 17 26.89 12.88 -42.51
CA SER A 17 26.10 13.96 -41.97
C SER A 17 24.64 13.54 -42.12
N TYR A 18 24.12 12.86 -41.10
CA TYR A 18 22.70 12.64 -40.95
C TYR A 18 22.10 14.02 -41.14
N MET A 19 21.30 14.15 -42.20
CA MET A 19 20.65 15.36 -42.70
C MET A 19 20.67 16.44 -41.63
N GLU A 20 21.33 17.58 -41.91
CA GLU A 20 21.16 18.78 -41.10
C GLU A 20 19.65 19.04 -41.03
N ILE A 21 19.02 18.55 -39.96
CA ILE A 21 17.58 18.58 -39.91
C ILE A 21 17.24 20.03 -39.66
N GLU A 22 16.68 20.69 -40.67
CA GLU A 22 16.24 22.09 -40.60
C GLU A 22 15.43 22.27 -39.32
N LYS A 23 16.00 22.97 -38.33
CA LYS A 23 15.34 23.25 -37.05
C LYS A 23 13.95 23.88 -37.24
N GLU A 24 13.74 24.52 -38.38
CA GLU A 24 12.51 25.20 -38.78
C GLU A 24 11.31 24.25 -39.01
N LYS A 25 11.52 22.94 -39.15
CA LYS A 25 10.41 21.96 -39.30
C LYS A 25 9.89 21.40 -37.97
N TYR A 26 10.42 21.81 -36.83
CA TYR A 26 9.97 21.33 -35.53
C TYR A 26 9.09 22.35 -34.82
N LYS A 27 7.84 21.95 -34.57
CA LYS A 27 6.97 22.65 -33.64
C LYS A 27 7.17 22.07 -32.24
N THR A 28 7.62 22.91 -31.30
CA THR A 28 7.66 22.50 -29.88
C THR A 28 6.22 22.47 -29.36
N GLU A 29 5.69 21.28 -29.12
CA GLU A 29 4.40 21.11 -28.46
C GLU A 29 4.60 21.01 -26.95
N VAL A 30 3.73 21.69 -26.20
CA VAL A 30 3.75 21.58 -24.74
C VAL A 30 3.32 20.17 -24.36
N TYR A 31 4.13 19.51 -23.55
CA TYR A 31 3.84 18.18 -23.06
C TYR A 31 2.52 18.19 -22.25
N GLN A 32 1.57 17.35 -22.67
CA GLN A 32 0.29 17.16 -21.97
C GLN A 32 0.24 15.75 -21.37
N PRO A 33 0.22 15.61 -20.03
CA PRO A 33 0.08 14.31 -19.39
C PRO A 33 -1.31 13.75 -19.66
N LYS A 34 -1.37 12.63 -20.38
CA LYS A 34 -2.61 11.86 -20.63
C LYS A 34 -2.48 10.50 -19.96
N PHE A 35 -3.23 10.30 -18.89
CA PHE A 35 -3.23 9.05 -18.15
C PHE A 35 -3.87 7.93 -18.98
N LYS A 36 -3.18 6.80 -19.07
CA LYS A 36 -3.69 5.54 -19.60
C LYS A 36 -3.45 4.43 -18.59
N LEU A 37 -4.28 3.40 -18.64
CA LEU A 37 -4.09 2.22 -17.80
C LEU A 37 -2.86 1.46 -18.30
N ASP A 38 -1.86 1.33 -17.44
CA ASP A 38 -0.62 0.59 -17.75
C ASP A 38 -0.67 -0.84 -17.22
N TYR A 39 -1.27 -1.00 -16.05
CA TYR A 39 -1.26 -2.26 -15.33
C TYR A 39 -2.52 -2.39 -14.47
N ILE A 40 -3.11 -3.58 -14.48
CA ILE A 40 -4.18 -3.96 -13.58
C ILE A 40 -3.95 -5.38 -13.10
N SER A 41 -4.15 -5.62 -11.82
CA SER A 41 -4.05 -6.95 -11.21
C SER A 41 -4.93 -7.07 -9.98
N ASN A 42 -5.08 -8.30 -9.50
CA ASN A 42 -5.73 -8.62 -8.24
C ASN A 42 -4.68 -8.95 -7.16
N ILE A 43 -4.91 -8.49 -5.93
CA ILE A 43 -4.14 -8.86 -4.74
C ILE A 43 -4.96 -9.89 -3.98
N THR A 44 -4.83 -11.17 -4.35
CA THR A 44 -5.64 -12.27 -3.79
C THR A 44 -5.23 -12.68 -2.38
N ALA A 45 -3.93 -12.77 -2.11
CA ALA A 45 -3.40 -13.15 -0.81
C ALA A 45 -2.00 -12.56 -0.57
N GLY A 46 -1.78 -12.02 0.62
CA GLY A 46 -0.49 -11.45 1.05
C GLY A 46 -0.61 -10.01 1.55
N VAL A 47 0.29 -9.63 2.46
CA VAL A 47 0.43 -8.26 2.93
C VAL A 47 1.46 -7.57 2.04
N SER A 48 1.03 -6.72 1.11
CA SER A 48 1.97 -5.81 0.45
C SER A 48 2.17 -4.60 1.35
N THR A 49 3.37 -4.05 1.41
CA THR A 49 3.59 -2.76 2.08
C THR A 49 4.34 -1.89 1.10
N ASN A 50 3.80 -0.70 0.84
CA ASN A 50 4.44 0.34 0.06
C ASN A 50 4.51 1.61 0.91
N ARG A 51 5.30 2.58 0.49
CA ARG A 51 5.49 3.85 1.22
C ARG A 51 4.18 4.57 1.52
N PHE A 52 3.16 4.35 0.69
CA PHE A 52 1.84 4.96 0.84
C PHE A 52 0.77 3.97 1.34
N SER A 53 1.06 2.70 1.62
CA SER A 53 -0.01 1.75 2.00
C SER A 53 0.41 0.37 2.51
N THR A 54 -0.56 -0.32 3.09
CA THR A 54 -0.58 -1.77 3.27
C THR A 54 -1.63 -2.38 2.31
N GLY A 55 -1.27 -3.43 1.57
CA GLY A 55 -2.14 -4.10 0.61
C GLY A 55 -3.33 -4.76 1.29
N MET A 56 -4.50 -4.57 0.71
CA MET A 56 -5.74 -5.19 1.13
C MET A 56 -5.90 -6.54 0.41
N ALA A 57 -6.09 -7.64 1.15
CA ALA A 57 -6.43 -8.92 0.54
C ALA A 57 -7.79 -8.83 -0.17
N GLY A 58 -7.96 -9.54 -1.29
CA GLY A 58 -9.17 -9.47 -2.10
C GLY A 58 -9.33 -8.18 -2.92
N SER A 59 -8.26 -7.39 -3.09
CA SER A 59 -8.35 -6.09 -3.78
C SER A 59 -7.99 -6.15 -5.26
N VAL A 60 -8.47 -5.16 -6.01
CA VAL A 60 -8.03 -4.83 -7.38
C VAL A 60 -7.08 -3.65 -7.30
N PHE A 61 -5.94 -3.77 -7.97
CA PHE A 61 -4.90 -2.76 -8.07
C PHE A 61 -4.72 -2.33 -9.52
N ALA A 62 -4.68 -1.03 -9.76
CA ALA A 62 -4.46 -0.45 -11.08
C ALA A 62 -3.43 0.67 -11.03
N ILE A 63 -2.61 0.77 -12.08
CA ILE A 63 -1.65 1.86 -12.30
C ILE A 63 -2.03 2.56 -13.58
N PHE A 64 -2.20 3.88 -13.51
CA PHE A 64 -2.34 4.73 -14.66
C PHE A 64 -1.11 5.61 -14.79
N SER A 65 -0.53 5.72 -15.98
CA SER A 65 0.55 6.69 -16.20
C SER A 65 0.44 7.42 -17.52
N ASP A 66 1.27 8.45 -17.65
CA ASP A 66 1.49 9.12 -18.91
C ASP A 66 2.52 8.38 -19.80
N ILE A 67 2.59 8.75 -21.07
CA ILE A 67 3.46 8.07 -22.06
C ILE A 67 4.97 8.06 -21.70
N VAL A 68 5.44 8.93 -20.80
CA VAL A 68 6.84 9.01 -20.37
C VAL A 68 7.05 8.50 -18.94
N GLY A 69 6.00 8.04 -18.26
CA GLY A 69 6.03 7.58 -16.87
C GLY A 69 6.36 8.68 -15.85
N LYS A 70 6.20 9.97 -16.19
CA LYS A 70 6.52 11.08 -15.26
C LYS A 70 5.46 11.25 -14.18
N ASN A 71 4.22 10.94 -14.51
CA ASN A 71 3.06 11.03 -13.64
C ASN A 71 2.42 9.66 -13.56
N GLN A 72 2.27 9.14 -12.34
CA GLN A 72 1.66 7.85 -12.08
C GLN A 72 0.54 8.01 -11.05
N LEU A 73 -0.57 7.33 -11.27
CA LEU A 73 -1.69 7.22 -10.35
C LEU A 73 -1.87 5.76 -10.00
N TYR A 74 -1.68 5.43 -8.73
CA TYR A 74 -1.90 4.12 -8.15
C TYR A 74 -3.29 4.09 -7.54
N THR A 75 -4.06 3.06 -7.85
CA THR A 75 -5.42 2.85 -7.34
C THR A 75 -5.52 1.45 -6.77
N THR A 76 -6.05 1.33 -5.56
CA THR A 76 -6.38 0.04 -4.94
C THR A 76 -7.80 0.10 -4.41
N LEU A 77 -8.64 -0.87 -4.75
CA LEU A 77 -10.02 -0.98 -4.27
C LEU A 77 -10.26 -2.39 -3.74
N ALA A 78 -10.88 -2.52 -2.58
CA ALA A 78 -11.18 -3.79 -1.94
C ALA A 78 -12.62 -3.78 -1.39
N VAL A 79 -13.27 -4.94 -1.39
CA VAL A 79 -14.53 -5.15 -0.68
C VAL A 79 -14.45 -6.51 -0.03
N ASN A 80 -14.62 -6.56 1.29
CA ASN A 80 -14.50 -7.79 2.08
C ASN A 80 -15.80 -8.07 2.85
N GLY A 81 -16.78 -8.69 2.18
CA GLY A 81 -18.03 -9.11 2.84
C GLY A 81 -19.17 -8.11 2.71
N GLU A 82 -19.27 -7.12 3.59
CA GLU A 82 -20.35 -6.11 3.54
C GLU A 82 -19.94 -4.86 2.74
N ILE A 83 -20.93 -4.06 2.32
CA ILE A 83 -20.70 -2.77 1.66
C ILE A 83 -19.94 -1.77 2.55
N TYR A 84 -20.08 -1.90 3.86
CA TYR A 84 -19.34 -1.10 4.84
C TYR A 84 -17.85 -1.47 4.88
N ASP A 85 -17.48 -2.64 4.38
CA ASP A 85 -16.10 -3.12 4.36
C ASP A 85 -15.41 -2.79 3.02
N PHE A 86 -15.93 -1.78 2.31
CA PHE A 86 -15.27 -1.19 1.15
C PHE A 86 -14.04 -0.41 1.60
N GLY A 87 -12.87 -0.78 1.08
CA GLY A 87 -11.61 -0.08 1.27
C GLY A 87 -11.09 0.46 -0.06
N GLY A 88 -10.48 1.64 -0.03
CA GLY A 88 -9.96 2.27 -1.23
C GLY A 88 -8.75 3.13 -0.95
N GLN A 89 -7.85 3.19 -1.92
CA GLN A 89 -6.71 4.10 -1.88
C GLN A 89 -6.35 4.61 -3.28
N PHE A 90 -6.00 5.89 -3.33
CA PHE A 90 -5.46 6.55 -4.51
C PHE A 90 -4.18 7.26 -4.12
N ALA A 91 -3.09 7.02 -4.86
CA ALA A 91 -1.82 7.70 -4.67
C ALA A 91 -1.31 8.25 -6.00
N TYR A 92 -1.08 9.55 -6.05
CA TYR A 92 -0.45 10.22 -7.18
C TYR A 92 1.05 10.37 -6.92
N MET A 93 1.84 10.22 -7.98
CA MET A 93 3.29 10.27 -7.91
C MET A 93 3.88 11.00 -9.12
N ASN A 94 4.82 11.90 -8.85
CA ASN A 94 5.52 12.69 -9.85
C ASN A 94 7.02 12.41 -9.82
N HIS A 95 7.54 12.00 -10.97
CA HIS A 95 8.94 11.68 -11.25
C HIS A 95 9.58 12.65 -12.26
N ALA A 96 8.97 13.82 -12.50
CA ALA A 96 9.43 14.73 -13.54
C ALA A 96 10.78 15.39 -13.22
N LYS A 97 11.14 15.48 -11.94
CA LYS A 97 12.38 16.07 -11.43
C LYS A 97 13.11 15.08 -10.54
N ARG A 98 14.35 15.42 -10.16
CA ARG A 98 15.16 14.62 -9.23
C ARG A 98 14.46 14.42 -7.88
N LEU A 99 13.80 15.46 -7.35
CA LEU A 99 12.92 15.33 -6.20
C LEU A 99 11.61 14.72 -6.67
N ASN A 100 11.37 13.49 -6.26
CA ASN A 100 10.12 12.79 -6.51
C ASN A 100 9.17 13.11 -5.37
N TRP A 101 7.91 13.34 -5.69
CA TRP A 101 6.90 13.63 -4.69
C TRP A 101 5.58 12.97 -5.06
N GLY A 102 4.71 12.80 -4.07
CA GLY A 102 3.40 12.24 -4.26
C GLY A 102 2.48 12.63 -3.12
N ALA A 103 1.21 12.35 -3.34
CA ALA A 103 0.17 12.51 -2.34
C ALA A 103 -0.78 11.32 -2.43
N SER A 104 -1.36 10.93 -1.31
CA SER A 104 -2.36 9.86 -1.29
C SER A 104 -3.56 10.20 -0.43
N ILE A 105 -4.67 9.59 -0.77
CA ILE A 105 -5.89 9.52 0.03
C ILE A 105 -6.28 8.05 0.17
N SER A 106 -6.77 7.67 1.35
CA SER A 106 -7.26 6.31 1.58
C SER A 106 -8.40 6.28 2.58
N HIS A 107 -9.26 5.28 2.41
CA HIS A 107 -10.27 4.84 3.35
C HIS A 107 -10.06 3.34 3.55
N ILE A 108 -9.68 2.92 4.76
CA ILE A 108 -9.37 1.51 5.06
C ILE A 108 -10.22 1.05 6.24
N PRO A 109 -11.19 0.14 6.03
CA PRO A 109 -11.92 -0.50 7.12
C PRO A 109 -11.13 -1.68 7.70
N TYR A 110 -11.02 -1.71 9.02
CA TYR A 110 -10.52 -2.83 9.79
C TYR A 110 -11.69 -3.43 10.57
N GLN A 111 -11.92 -4.73 10.38
CA GLN A 111 -13.00 -5.45 11.03
C GLN A 111 -12.45 -6.41 12.08
N TYR A 112 -13.09 -6.41 13.24
CA TYR A 112 -12.88 -7.35 14.32
C TYR A 112 -14.24 -7.88 14.76
N ALA A 113 -14.30 -9.17 15.12
CA ALA A 113 -15.51 -9.76 15.65
C ALA A 113 -15.16 -10.60 16.88
N THR A 114 -16.02 -10.53 17.89
CA THR A 114 -16.01 -11.44 19.03
C THR A 114 -17.38 -12.09 19.13
N ALA A 115 -17.43 -13.35 19.54
CA ALA A 115 -18.66 -14.09 19.70
C ALA A 115 -18.67 -14.78 21.06
N TYR A 116 -19.84 -14.79 21.70
CA TYR A 116 -20.06 -15.48 22.96
C TYR A 116 -21.48 -16.05 22.98
N LEU A 117 -21.64 -17.14 23.74
CA LEU A 117 -22.94 -17.77 23.94
C LEU A 117 -23.55 -17.28 25.25
N THR A 118 -24.82 -16.91 25.19
CA THR A 118 -25.64 -16.60 26.37
C THR A 118 -26.98 -17.32 26.24
N ILE A 119 -27.76 -17.33 27.32
CA ILE A 119 -29.14 -17.80 27.30
C ILE A 119 -30.03 -16.57 27.26
N ASP A 120 -31.02 -16.56 26.37
CA ASP A 120 -32.04 -15.52 26.27
C ASP A 120 -33.44 -16.14 26.25
N THR A 121 -34.48 -15.31 26.30
CA THR A 121 -35.87 -15.74 26.20
C THR A 121 -36.58 -15.02 25.08
N LEU A 122 -37.10 -15.77 24.10
CA LEU A 122 -37.92 -15.21 23.02
C LEU A 122 -39.40 -15.33 23.36
N SER A 123 -40.18 -14.29 23.07
CA SER A 123 -41.63 -14.31 23.20
C SER A 123 -42.27 -14.99 21.98
N TYR A 124 -43.06 -16.03 22.22
CA TYR A 124 -43.87 -16.71 21.22
C TYR A 124 -45.34 -16.74 21.69
N GLY A 125 -46.13 -15.76 21.25
CA GLY A 125 -47.48 -15.56 21.76
C GLY A 125 -47.48 -15.03 23.19
N GLU A 126 -48.14 -15.72 24.13
CA GLU A 126 -48.14 -15.39 25.57
C GLU A 126 -47.04 -16.11 26.37
N GLU A 127 -46.28 -17.00 25.74
CA GLU A 127 -45.23 -17.80 26.40
C GLU A 127 -43.82 -17.32 26.03
N TYR A 128 -42.89 -17.52 26.97
CA TYR A 128 -41.47 -17.29 26.76
C TYR A 128 -40.75 -18.62 26.60
N VAL A 129 -40.01 -18.77 25.52
CA VAL A 129 -39.18 -19.95 25.26
C VAL A 129 -37.73 -19.60 25.54
N ILE A 130 -37.07 -20.45 26.33
CA ILE A 130 -35.63 -20.33 26.59
C ILE A 130 -34.90 -20.73 25.31
N VAL A 131 -33.97 -19.88 24.88
CA VAL A 131 -33.18 -20.08 23.68
C VAL A 131 -31.71 -19.84 23.97
N ASP A 132 -30.85 -20.54 23.25
CA ASP A 132 -29.43 -20.26 23.24
C ASP A 132 -29.19 -19.10 22.27
N ASP A 133 -28.64 -18.00 22.77
CA ASP A 133 -28.32 -16.82 21.97
C ASP A 133 -26.81 -16.75 21.73
N LEU A 134 -26.42 -16.93 20.47
CA LEU A 134 -25.06 -16.65 20.02
C LEU A 134 -24.97 -15.18 19.66
N VAL A 135 -24.38 -14.41 20.55
CA VAL A 135 -24.14 -12.99 20.37
C VAL A 135 -22.80 -12.78 19.67
N MET A 136 -22.81 -12.05 18.55
CA MET A 136 -21.61 -11.65 17.84
C MET A 136 -21.50 -10.13 17.76
N ASP A 137 -20.49 -9.59 18.43
CA ASP A 137 -20.15 -8.17 18.39
C ASP A 137 -19.11 -7.92 17.30
N GLN A 138 -19.55 -7.19 16.27
CA GLN A 138 -18.71 -6.84 15.14
C GLN A 138 -18.31 -5.37 15.23
N MET A 139 -17.04 -5.14 15.53
CA MET A 139 -16.43 -3.82 15.61
C MET A 139 -15.69 -3.49 14.31
N ARG A 140 -16.00 -2.33 13.75
CA ARG A 140 -15.30 -1.76 12.60
C ARG A 140 -14.58 -0.48 13.00
N ILE A 141 -13.33 -0.39 12.58
CA ILE A 141 -12.49 0.79 12.72
C ILE A 141 -12.20 1.28 11.30
N PHE A 142 -12.58 2.49 11.00
CA PHE A 142 -12.30 3.11 9.70
C PHE A 142 -11.13 4.06 9.83
N GLU A 143 -10.13 3.93 8.96
CA GLU A 143 -9.04 4.88 8.82
C GLU A 143 -9.19 5.68 7.53
N ASP A 144 -9.57 6.95 7.66
CA ASP A 144 -9.45 7.92 6.57
C ASP A 144 -8.12 8.64 6.70
N GLN A 145 -7.29 8.60 5.66
CA GLN A 145 -5.96 9.20 5.70
C GLN A 145 -5.67 10.02 4.46
N ILE A 146 -5.08 11.19 4.66
CA ILE A 146 -4.44 12.00 3.63
C ILE A 146 -2.94 12.05 3.91
N SER A 147 -2.12 11.86 2.89
CA SER A 147 -0.66 11.92 3.03
C SER A 147 0.01 12.68 1.89
N VAL A 148 1.15 13.27 2.19
CA VAL A 148 2.09 13.86 1.22
C VAL A 148 3.47 13.30 1.53
N PHE A 149 4.18 12.87 0.50
CA PHE A 149 5.49 12.26 0.65
C PHE A 149 6.42 12.65 -0.48
N ALA A 150 7.72 12.63 -0.20
CA ALA A 150 8.76 12.88 -1.18
C ALA A 150 9.96 11.98 -0.92
N TYR A 151 10.75 11.74 -1.97
CA TYR A 151 12.08 11.18 -1.80
C TYR A 151 13.09 11.81 -2.76
N LEU A 152 14.30 11.98 -2.23
CA LEU A 152 15.43 12.57 -2.90
C LEU A 152 16.52 11.49 -3.07
N PRO A 153 16.77 10.99 -4.29
CA PRO A 153 17.90 10.12 -4.56
C PRO A 153 19.22 10.93 -4.64
N PHE A 154 20.17 10.59 -3.76
CA PHE A 154 21.52 11.17 -3.78
C PHE A 154 22.42 10.45 -4.78
N SER A 155 22.24 9.14 -4.90
CA SER A 155 22.92 8.26 -5.85
C SER A 155 21.93 7.26 -6.43
N THR A 156 22.41 6.37 -7.31
CA THR A 156 21.64 5.23 -7.81
C THR A 156 21.25 4.23 -6.72
N THR A 157 21.90 4.27 -5.56
CA THR A 157 21.74 3.30 -4.47
C THR A 157 21.27 3.90 -3.16
N ARG A 158 21.19 5.23 -3.03
CA ARG A 158 20.88 5.91 -1.76
C ARG A 158 19.82 6.99 -1.94
N ARG A 159 18.83 7.02 -1.07
CA ARG A 159 17.78 8.05 -1.03
C ARG A 159 17.37 8.39 0.40
N VAL A 160 16.93 9.64 0.59
CA VAL A 160 16.18 10.07 1.77
C VAL A 160 14.72 10.19 1.36
N GLU A 161 13.84 9.71 2.22
CA GLU A 161 12.40 9.82 2.08
C GLU A 161 11.85 10.65 3.24
N PHE A 162 10.83 11.45 2.96
CA PHE A 162 10.13 12.28 3.93
C PHE A 162 8.63 12.19 3.70
N GLY A 163 7.83 12.15 4.75
CA GLY A 163 6.38 12.06 4.64
C GLY A 163 5.65 12.72 5.81
N VAL A 164 4.45 13.17 5.50
CA VAL A 164 3.49 13.75 6.43
C VAL A 164 2.13 13.11 6.16
N SER A 165 1.43 12.66 7.19
CA SER A 165 0.03 12.23 7.05
C SER A 165 -0.85 12.71 8.20
N GLN A 166 -2.14 12.81 7.89
CA GLN A 166 -3.23 13.05 8.83
C GLN A 166 -4.24 11.92 8.66
N SER A 167 -4.55 11.23 9.75
CA SER A 167 -5.48 10.12 9.80
C SER A 167 -6.63 10.45 10.75
N TRP A 168 -7.84 10.07 10.37
CA TRP A 168 -9.04 10.13 11.19
C TRP A 168 -9.57 8.72 11.37
N TYR A 169 -9.77 8.36 12.64
CA TYR A 169 -10.30 7.08 13.04
C TYR A 169 -11.71 7.25 13.58
N TYR A 170 -12.62 6.41 13.12
CA TYR A 170 -14.00 6.35 13.62
C TYR A 170 -14.50 4.93 13.63
N TYR A 171 -15.56 4.72 14.40
CA TYR A 171 -15.97 3.39 14.83
C TYR A 171 -17.41 3.10 14.50
N ARG A 172 -17.69 1.82 14.28
CA ARG A 172 -19.05 1.29 14.23
C ARG A 172 -19.06 -0.07 14.91
N ILE A 173 -20.05 -0.29 15.76
CA ILE A 173 -20.28 -1.58 16.39
C ILE A 173 -21.69 -2.04 16.01
N ASP A 174 -21.77 -3.21 15.38
CA ASP A 174 -23.03 -3.89 15.13
C ASP A 174 -23.03 -5.19 15.94
N ARG A 175 -24.11 -5.43 16.69
CA ARG A 175 -24.34 -6.69 17.41
C ARG A 175 -25.33 -7.54 16.65
N TRP A 176 -24.98 -8.80 16.44
CA TRP A 176 -25.86 -9.80 15.88
C TRP A 176 -26.26 -10.78 16.97
N HIS A 177 -27.56 -11.04 17.08
CA HIS A 177 -28.09 -12.14 17.87
C HIS A 177 -28.50 -13.26 16.93
N SER A 178 -28.13 -14.48 17.26
CA SER A 178 -28.57 -15.69 16.55
C SER A 178 -29.13 -16.65 17.57
N TYR A 179 -30.46 -16.78 17.56
CA TYR A 179 -31.19 -17.57 18.53
C TYR A 179 -31.36 -19.00 18.05
N TYR A 180 -30.97 -19.96 18.88
CA TYR A 180 -31.06 -21.39 18.60
C TYR A 180 -32.00 -22.07 19.60
N ASP A 181 -32.71 -23.08 19.12
CA ASP A 181 -33.51 -23.96 19.98
C ASP A 181 -32.62 -24.95 20.76
N PRO A 182 -33.16 -25.66 21.75
CA PRO A 182 -32.41 -26.69 22.49
C PRO A 182 -31.88 -27.85 21.64
N PHE A 183 -32.31 -27.97 20.38
CA PHE A 183 -31.86 -28.97 19.41
C PHE A 183 -30.78 -28.40 18.45
N GLY A 184 -30.38 -27.13 18.62
CA GLY A 184 -29.37 -26.45 17.82
C GLY A 184 -29.89 -25.89 16.49
N MET A 185 -31.20 -25.79 16.28
CA MET A 185 -31.80 -25.20 15.08
C MET A 185 -31.95 -23.69 15.24
N LEU A 186 -31.54 -22.93 14.21
CA LEU A 186 -31.67 -21.47 14.17
C LEU A 186 -33.16 -21.07 14.10
N ILE A 187 -33.63 -20.34 15.11
CA ILE A 187 -35.01 -19.84 15.22
C ILE A 187 -35.12 -18.45 14.59
N GLY A 188 -34.12 -17.59 14.79
CA GLY A 188 -34.17 -16.22 14.32
C GLY A 188 -32.85 -15.48 14.48
N GLN A 189 -32.73 -14.35 13.79
CA GLN A 189 -31.59 -13.45 13.89
C GLN A 189 -32.06 -12.02 14.03
N SER A 190 -31.36 -11.25 14.86
CA SER A 190 -31.55 -9.81 14.96
C SER A 190 -30.20 -9.10 14.82
N ARG A 191 -30.25 -7.85 14.35
CA ARG A 191 -29.08 -6.97 14.27
C ARG A 191 -29.43 -5.64 14.91
N GLU A 192 -28.59 -5.19 15.82
CA GLU A 192 -28.68 -3.86 16.39
C GLU A 192 -27.36 -3.12 16.24
N LYS A 193 -27.46 -1.79 16.16
CA LYS A 193 -26.28 -0.93 16.16
C LYS A 193 -26.04 -0.48 17.59
N LEU A 194 -24.87 -0.78 18.13
CA LEU A 194 -24.47 -0.33 19.45
C LEU A 194 -23.82 1.05 19.39
N ASP A 195 -23.79 1.72 20.54
CA ASP A 195 -23.01 2.94 20.71
C ASP A 195 -21.52 2.63 20.53
N ALA A 196 -20.89 3.42 19.68
CA ALA A 196 -19.47 3.29 19.36
C ALA A 196 -18.68 4.42 20.06
N PRO A 197 -17.40 4.19 20.41
CA PRO A 197 -16.57 5.24 20.99
C PRO A 197 -16.38 6.40 20.02
N ASP A 198 -16.08 7.58 20.56
CA ASP A 198 -15.76 8.75 19.78
C ASP A 198 -14.53 8.50 18.90
N GLY A 199 -14.55 9.09 17.70
CA GLY A 199 -13.42 9.06 16.80
C GLY A 199 -12.26 9.93 17.30
N PHE A 200 -11.06 9.62 16.83
CA PHE A 200 -9.85 10.38 17.15
C PHE A 200 -9.04 10.65 15.89
N ASN A 201 -8.04 11.52 16.00
CA ASN A 201 -7.17 11.84 14.88
C ASN A 201 -5.70 11.76 15.25
N ILE A 202 -4.89 11.40 14.26
CA ILE A 202 -3.45 11.25 14.39
C ILE A 202 -2.77 12.00 13.24
N ARG A 203 -1.66 12.68 13.58
CA ARG A 203 -0.70 13.21 12.61
C ARG A 203 0.58 12.41 12.68
N LYS A 204 1.17 12.13 11.54
CA LYS A 204 2.45 11.42 11.44
C LYS A 204 3.44 12.23 10.62
N LEU A 205 4.68 12.29 11.11
CA LEU A 205 5.84 12.74 10.36
C LEU A 205 6.83 11.58 10.26
N ASP A 206 7.33 11.27 9.06
CA ASP A 206 8.34 10.24 8.84
C ASP A 206 9.55 10.76 8.07
N VAL A 207 10.73 10.30 8.47
CA VAL A 207 11.98 10.46 7.73
C VAL A 207 12.63 9.08 7.63
N ALA A 208 13.05 8.70 6.42
CA ALA A 208 13.76 7.45 6.21
C ALA A 208 15.02 7.64 5.35
N PHE A 209 16.09 6.95 5.71
CA PHE A 209 17.26 6.77 4.87
C PHE A 209 17.28 5.34 4.31
N VAL A 210 17.29 5.22 2.99
CA VAL A 210 17.23 3.94 2.29
C VAL A 210 18.47 3.77 1.44
N THR A 211 19.13 2.61 1.59
CA THR A 211 20.20 2.16 0.70
C THR A 211 19.82 0.84 0.06
N ASP A 212 19.92 0.76 -1.26
CA ASP A 212 19.65 -0.45 -2.03
C ASP A 212 20.73 -0.62 -3.10
N ASN A 213 21.56 -1.64 -2.95
CA ASN A 213 22.53 -2.07 -3.97
C ASN A 213 22.34 -3.55 -4.31
N SER A 214 21.10 -4.04 -4.18
CA SER A 214 20.78 -5.43 -4.47
C SER A 214 20.69 -5.67 -5.98
N ILE A 215 21.25 -6.80 -6.41
CA ILE A 215 21.23 -7.26 -7.80
C ILE A 215 20.19 -8.36 -7.89
N PHE A 216 19.13 -8.12 -8.66
CA PHE A 216 18.05 -9.08 -8.87
C PHE A 216 18.42 -10.12 -9.93
N GLY A 217 18.05 -11.39 -9.65
CA GLY A 217 17.89 -12.42 -10.66
C GLY A 217 16.45 -12.46 -11.18
N TYR A 218 16.03 -13.61 -11.68
CA TYR A 218 14.68 -13.78 -12.26
C TYR A 218 13.53 -13.58 -11.27
N ALA A 219 13.67 -14.06 -10.02
CA ALA A 219 12.59 -14.03 -9.03
C ALA A 219 12.99 -13.41 -7.68
N SER A 220 14.29 -13.16 -7.44
CA SER A 220 14.77 -12.67 -6.15
C SER A 220 16.15 -12.00 -6.23
N PRO A 221 16.52 -11.17 -5.24
CA PRO A 221 17.88 -10.66 -5.11
C PRO A 221 18.90 -11.79 -4.93
N LEU A 222 19.97 -11.75 -5.72
CA LEU A 222 21.04 -12.74 -5.69
C LEU A 222 22.26 -12.27 -4.89
N GLN A 223 22.53 -10.96 -4.89
CA GLN A 223 23.72 -10.38 -4.29
C GLN A 223 23.45 -8.94 -3.85
N GLY A 224 24.23 -8.45 -2.87
CA GLY A 224 24.18 -7.06 -2.42
C GLY A 224 23.46 -6.92 -1.09
N SER A 225 22.98 -5.72 -0.80
CA SER A 225 22.33 -5.38 0.47
C SER A 225 21.21 -4.38 0.28
N ARG A 226 20.29 -4.37 1.24
CA ARG A 226 19.21 -3.39 1.35
C ARG A 226 19.14 -2.95 2.81
N SER A 227 19.02 -1.65 3.05
CA SER A 227 18.86 -1.11 4.40
C SER A 227 17.85 0.02 4.42
N ARG A 228 17.04 0.07 5.48
CA ARG A 228 16.12 1.16 5.78
C ARG A 228 16.28 1.54 7.24
N PHE A 229 16.60 2.80 7.48
CA PHE A 229 16.57 3.41 8.80
C PHE A 229 15.47 4.46 8.77
N GLN A 230 14.47 4.34 9.63
CA GLN A 230 13.32 5.24 9.64
C GLN A 230 13.01 5.70 11.05
N VAL A 231 12.63 6.97 11.17
CA VAL A 231 12.11 7.56 12.41
C VAL A 231 10.77 8.19 12.09
N GLU A 232 9.81 7.94 12.96
CA GLU A 232 8.45 8.46 12.86
C GLU A 232 8.06 9.16 14.16
N LYS A 233 7.32 10.25 14.03
CA LYS A 233 6.72 10.98 15.15
C LYS A 233 5.22 11.07 14.95
N TYR A 234 4.50 10.55 15.94
CA TYR A 234 3.05 10.62 16.02
C TYR A 234 2.62 11.76 16.95
N PHE A 235 1.59 12.47 16.54
CA PHE A 235 0.91 13.54 17.30
C PHE A 235 -0.60 13.30 17.25
N GLY A 236 -1.35 13.86 18.21
CA GLY A 236 -2.79 13.70 18.31
C GLY A 236 -3.17 13.15 19.68
N GLU A 237 -4.13 12.23 19.70
CA GLU A 237 -4.63 11.57 20.93
C GLU A 237 -3.49 10.95 21.76
N ILE A 238 -2.52 10.32 21.10
CA ILE A 238 -1.35 9.72 21.74
C ILE A 238 -0.10 10.16 20.97
N GLY A 239 0.86 10.73 21.70
CA GLY A 239 2.13 11.21 21.15
C GLY A 239 3.28 10.25 21.43
N PHE A 240 3.85 9.62 20.41
CA PHE A 240 4.98 8.69 20.57
C PHE A 240 5.97 8.77 19.42
N PHE A 241 7.15 8.18 19.60
CA PHE A 241 8.18 8.03 18.58
C PHE A 241 8.34 6.57 18.22
N THR A 242 8.54 6.30 16.94
CA THR A 242 8.86 4.97 16.42
C THR A 242 10.17 5.02 15.67
N GLY A 243 11.02 4.02 15.85
CA GLY A 243 12.22 3.80 15.07
C GLY A 243 12.15 2.45 14.38
N LEU A 244 12.62 2.37 13.14
CA LEU A 244 12.70 1.12 12.39
C LEU A 244 14.09 0.96 11.78
N VAL A 245 14.65 -0.24 11.94
CA VAL A 245 15.91 -0.68 11.35
C VAL A 245 15.69 -2.00 10.62
N ASP A 246 15.66 -1.96 9.29
CA ASP A 246 15.64 -3.16 8.44
C ASP A 246 16.96 -3.24 7.67
N TYR A 247 17.70 -4.34 7.83
CA TYR A 247 18.91 -4.62 7.08
C TYR A 247 18.85 -6.02 6.48
N ARG A 248 19.06 -6.13 5.17
CA ARG A 248 19.08 -7.38 4.41
C ARG A 248 20.39 -7.52 3.67
N LYS A 249 21.02 -8.69 3.73
CA LYS A 249 22.24 -9.01 3.00
C LYS A 249 22.07 -10.31 2.23
N TYR A 250 22.52 -10.29 0.98
CA TYR A 250 22.45 -11.42 0.05
C TYR A 250 23.86 -11.87 -0.32
N PHE A 251 24.15 -13.14 -0.02
CA PHE A 251 25.43 -13.78 -0.28
C PHE A 251 25.24 -14.83 -1.38
N ARG A 252 25.79 -14.54 -2.57
CA ARG A 252 25.73 -15.47 -3.70
C ARG A 252 26.78 -16.57 -3.53
N MET A 253 26.35 -17.81 -3.38
CA MET A 253 27.19 -19.01 -3.29
C MET A 253 26.73 -20.01 -4.34
N ARG A 254 27.17 -19.84 -5.60
CA ARG A 254 26.66 -20.61 -6.75
C ARG A 254 26.63 -22.12 -6.44
N PRO A 255 25.51 -22.83 -6.70
CA PRO A 255 24.27 -22.36 -7.36
C PRO A 255 23.26 -21.65 -6.45
N PHE A 256 23.51 -21.61 -5.14
CA PHE A 256 22.61 -21.10 -4.10
C PHE A 256 22.84 -19.61 -3.77
N THR A 257 21.88 -19.01 -3.08
CA THR A 257 22.02 -17.67 -2.48
C THR A 257 21.49 -17.75 -1.06
N LEU A 258 22.28 -17.29 -0.09
CA LEU A 258 21.84 -17.14 1.29
C LEU A 258 21.43 -15.69 1.53
N ALA A 259 20.34 -15.49 2.26
CA ALA A 259 19.85 -14.18 2.65
C ALA A 259 19.74 -14.11 4.17
N ALA A 260 20.24 -13.02 4.75
CA ALA A 260 20.06 -12.70 6.16
C ALA A 260 19.28 -11.39 6.28
N ARG A 261 18.36 -11.32 7.25
CA ARG A 261 17.60 -10.13 7.59
C ARG A 261 17.69 -9.86 9.07
N ILE A 262 17.98 -8.61 9.42
CA ILE A 262 17.85 -8.05 10.76
C ILE A 262 16.73 -7.02 10.68
N TYR A 263 15.76 -7.12 11.58
CA TYR A 263 14.60 -6.25 11.63
C TYR A 263 14.32 -5.88 13.08
N HIS A 264 14.21 -4.58 13.35
CA HIS A 264 13.81 -4.02 14.63
C HIS A 264 12.85 -2.85 14.38
#